data_AF-A0A099KIS3-F1
#
_entry.id   AF-A0A099KIS3-F1
#
_cell.length_a   1.000
_cell.length_b   1.000
_cell.length_c   1.000
_cell.angle_alpha   90.00
_cell.angle_beta   90.00
_cell.angle_gamma   90.00
#
_symmetry.space_group_name_H-M   'P 1'
#
loop_
_entity.id
_entity.type
_entity.pdbx_description
1 polymer ?
#
loop_
_entity_poly.entity_id
_entity_poly.type
_entity_poly.pdbx_seq_one_letter_code
_entity_poly.pdbx_strand_id
1 'polypeptide(L)'
;MLADNSFDYLVSQILNKRCVPVAGAGISLSSKDPDNENVHNVDWMVGALKKELTKKRFARYDKSLHGNVCKWGCIEELSKFDLKIVEQDLCHFNCFFCDVFMAGKAKKLGHLCELFLWEFDSLKDAYQSLVKLLKIAKYKDLLPTPAHMYIAKLAREGLLSEILTTNYDCNFEKAYDLVTSGKNTDVITSLDDYRSRGVQSDDLNRLQVYKINGCAKNLGDASEPEKCELILLTERQLQKWRNRQWAADLFRDRLRSNSLLFIGFGSDEPQVHHTLQTVLDEYTDDPINNGRKLLETLNAPIVATFDPQPSFHQQQIVKTYAQHHKQAAKQGDELIIRHPELNKNLSADLLWHFLYERIIRTKVIEALRSSAQSANASFTSIIPFSSTILTHALTSFEHGKKGDNNFVSTSPSWLEDFFTAPTVDQKNSNKFEMLVHCLSQLKGNSSDYYEPVINNQALISEFVLLIFLLRGYVSTENDGDPERGLLLNVKSKNSVRKELYLNDLPIKSTGMERANKLMGNTHLILKLGLARIHSIPNMERIKNVNNKTGSITLETIITLNWKHIFTSKSYEGNMESVAATIKDAIESPTNYYFSNQPSIKKRTFLREINA
;
A
#
# COMPACT_ATOMS: atom_id res chain seq x y z
N MET A 1 24.08 -4.02 -1.69
CA MET A 1 24.21 -3.94 -0.22
C MET A 1 23.89 -5.31 0.33
N LEU A 2 24.73 -5.87 1.18
CA LEU A 2 24.32 -7.00 2.02
C LEU A 2 23.27 -6.46 2.98
N ALA A 3 22.18 -7.19 3.18
CA ALA A 3 21.13 -6.76 4.08
C ALA A 3 21.54 -7.03 5.53
N ASP A 4 21.48 -6.00 6.37
CA ASP A 4 21.90 -6.11 7.78
C ASP A 4 20.82 -6.78 8.66
N ASN A 5 19.57 -6.82 8.20
CA ASN A 5 18.42 -7.41 8.89
C ASN A 5 17.31 -7.81 7.90
N SER A 6 16.31 -8.54 8.38
CA SER A 6 15.15 -9.01 7.59
C SER A 6 14.32 -7.88 6.95
N PHE A 7 14.22 -6.72 7.60
CA PHE A 7 13.48 -5.57 7.06
C PHE A 7 14.19 -4.97 5.83
N ASP A 8 15.48 -4.67 5.94
CA ASP A 8 16.26 -4.13 4.82
C ASP A 8 16.43 -5.16 3.69
N TYR A 9 16.52 -6.45 4.05
CA TYR A 9 16.47 -7.55 3.09
C TYR A 9 15.16 -7.50 2.30
N LEU A 10 14.02 -7.42 2.98
CA LEU A 10 12.71 -7.38 2.35
C LEU A 10 12.54 -6.15 1.44
N VAL A 11 12.97 -4.97 1.90
CA VAL A 11 12.98 -3.75 1.06
C VAL A 11 13.78 -3.96 -0.22
N SER A 12 14.97 -4.58 -0.11
CA SER A 12 15.79 -4.93 -1.27
C SER A 12 15.07 -5.90 -2.20
N GLN A 13 14.43 -6.95 -1.67
CA GLN A 13 13.69 -7.92 -2.49
C GLN A 13 12.50 -7.28 -3.23
N ILE A 14 11.77 -6.36 -2.58
CA ILE A 14 10.67 -5.63 -3.23
C ILE A 14 11.20 -4.71 -4.34
N LEU A 15 12.26 -3.93 -4.06
CA LEU A 15 12.88 -3.05 -5.06
C LEU A 15 13.39 -3.83 -6.30
N ASN A 16 13.87 -5.05 -6.08
CA ASN A 16 14.35 -5.95 -7.13
C ASN A 16 13.24 -6.80 -7.77
N LYS A 17 11.96 -6.59 -7.42
CA LYS A 17 10.80 -7.35 -7.93
C LYS A 17 10.88 -8.86 -7.66
N ARG A 18 11.50 -9.22 -6.53
CA ARG A 18 11.72 -10.61 -6.09
C ARG A 18 10.94 -10.98 -4.84
N CYS A 19 10.10 -10.08 -4.32
CA CYS A 19 9.22 -10.37 -3.19
C CYS A 19 7.82 -10.75 -3.68
N VAL A 20 7.24 -11.79 -3.08
CA VAL A 20 5.83 -12.15 -3.27
C VAL A 20 5.14 -12.27 -1.91
N PRO A 21 4.17 -11.40 -1.59
CA PRO A 21 3.40 -11.51 -0.35
C PRO A 21 2.54 -12.77 -0.32
N VAL A 22 2.59 -13.48 0.80
CA VAL A 22 1.71 -14.60 1.17
C VAL A 22 0.87 -14.13 2.37
N ALA A 23 -0.34 -13.66 2.09
CA ALA A 23 -1.19 -12.99 3.05
C ALA A 23 -2.28 -13.90 3.62
N GLY A 24 -2.30 -14.04 4.94
CA GLY A 24 -3.40 -14.67 5.69
C GLY A 24 -4.37 -13.65 6.30
N ALA A 25 -5.35 -14.15 7.05
CA ALA A 25 -6.46 -13.33 7.57
C ALA A 25 -6.00 -12.18 8.48
N GLY A 26 -4.80 -12.28 9.06
CA GLY A 26 -4.22 -11.26 9.92
C GLY A 26 -4.09 -9.88 9.28
N ILE A 27 -3.97 -9.79 7.94
CA ILE A 27 -3.89 -8.49 7.24
C ILE A 27 -5.25 -7.76 7.18
N SER A 28 -6.36 -8.50 7.26
CA SER A 28 -7.73 -7.98 7.16
C SER A 28 -8.40 -7.81 8.53
N LEU A 29 -7.69 -8.02 9.65
CA LEU A 29 -8.29 -7.98 11.00
C LEU A 29 -8.91 -6.63 11.36
N SER A 30 -8.37 -5.53 10.84
CA SER A 30 -8.86 -4.17 11.07
C SER A 30 -9.84 -3.69 9.99
N SER A 31 -10.18 -4.55 9.02
CA SER A 31 -11.14 -4.19 7.98
C SER A 31 -12.50 -3.89 8.57
N LYS A 32 -13.18 -2.90 7.98
CA LYS A 32 -14.52 -2.51 8.40
C LYS A 32 -15.53 -3.06 7.43
N ASP A 33 -16.58 -3.64 7.97
CA ASP A 33 -17.81 -3.92 7.26
C ASP A 33 -18.62 -2.61 7.12
N PRO A 34 -19.29 -2.35 5.98
CA PRO A 34 -20.11 -1.14 5.81
C PRO A 34 -21.23 -1.01 6.85
N ASP A 35 -21.79 -2.14 7.32
CA ASP A 35 -22.80 -2.17 8.39
C ASP A 35 -22.16 -2.18 9.79
N ASN A 36 -20.83 -2.04 9.88
CA ASN A 36 -20.02 -2.10 11.09
C ASN A 36 -20.18 -3.43 11.86
N GLU A 37 -20.56 -4.51 11.17
CA GLU A 37 -20.63 -5.86 11.73
C GLU A 37 -19.22 -6.49 11.82
N ASN A 38 -18.79 -6.91 13.02
CA ASN A 38 -17.51 -7.60 13.20
C ASN A 38 -17.65 -9.12 13.00
N VAL A 39 -17.91 -9.55 11.75
CA VAL A 39 -18.26 -10.94 11.37
C VAL A 39 -17.15 -11.70 10.63
N HIS A 40 -15.95 -11.12 10.52
CA HIS A 40 -14.85 -11.65 9.70
C HIS A 40 -13.58 -11.98 10.50
N ASN A 41 -13.64 -11.89 11.84
CA ASN A 41 -12.57 -12.33 12.72
C ASN A 41 -12.79 -13.78 13.18
N VAL A 42 -11.69 -14.50 13.44
CA VAL A 42 -11.70 -15.92 13.83
C VAL A 42 -12.52 -16.17 15.10
N ASP A 43 -12.46 -15.26 16.08
CA ASP A 43 -13.17 -15.42 17.35
C ASP A 43 -14.68 -15.41 17.17
N TRP A 44 -15.19 -14.54 16.30
CA TRP A 44 -16.59 -14.52 15.92
C TRP A 44 -16.99 -15.79 15.16
N MET A 45 -16.20 -16.22 14.16
CA MET A 45 -16.49 -17.41 13.36
C MET A 45 -16.55 -18.67 14.24
N VAL A 46 -15.58 -18.83 15.14
CA VAL A 46 -15.53 -19.92 16.12
C VAL A 46 -16.74 -19.85 17.05
N GLY A 47 -17.11 -18.67 17.55
CA GLY A 47 -18.27 -18.47 18.41
C GLY A 47 -19.59 -18.83 17.73
N ALA A 48 -19.79 -18.39 16.48
CA ALA A 48 -20.98 -18.67 15.68
C ALA A 48 -21.13 -20.17 15.41
N LEU A 49 -20.06 -20.83 14.97
CA LEU A 49 -20.03 -22.27 14.72
C LEU A 49 -20.28 -23.08 15.98
N LYS A 50 -19.55 -22.77 17.05
CA LYS A 50 -19.71 -23.45 18.33
C LYS A 50 -21.16 -23.37 18.81
N LYS A 51 -21.80 -22.19 18.72
CA LYS A 51 -23.19 -22.01 19.12
C LYS A 51 -24.15 -22.86 18.28
N GLU A 52 -24.10 -22.79 16.95
CA GLU A 52 -25.03 -23.54 16.11
C GLU A 52 -24.78 -25.05 16.11
N LEU A 53 -23.53 -25.48 16.13
CA LEU A 53 -23.17 -26.88 16.25
C LEU A 53 -23.66 -27.49 17.57
N THR A 54 -23.50 -26.74 18.67
CA THR A 54 -24.01 -27.17 20.00
C THR A 54 -25.53 -27.33 19.98
N LYS A 55 -26.27 -26.38 19.40
CA LYS A 55 -27.73 -26.49 19.27
C LYS A 55 -28.16 -27.70 18.44
N LYS A 56 -27.55 -27.91 17.27
CA LYS A 56 -27.85 -29.05 16.39
C LYS A 56 -27.61 -30.38 17.09
N ARG A 57 -26.45 -30.52 17.75
CA ARG A 57 -26.13 -31.74 18.52
C ARG A 57 -27.06 -31.94 19.70
N PHE A 58 -27.40 -30.88 20.42
CA PHE A 58 -28.34 -30.97 21.53
C PHE A 58 -29.72 -31.46 21.07
N ALA A 59 -30.20 -31.02 19.90
CA ALA A 59 -31.48 -31.44 19.35
C ALA A 59 -31.56 -32.96 19.06
N ARG A 60 -30.42 -33.63 18.83
CA ARG A 60 -30.34 -35.09 18.63
C ARG A 60 -29.69 -35.85 19.78
N TYR A 61 -29.41 -35.18 20.89
CA TYR A 61 -28.76 -35.80 22.03
C TYR A 61 -29.75 -36.75 22.73
N ASP A 62 -29.47 -38.04 22.59
CA ASP A 62 -30.09 -39.12 23.36
C ASP A 62 -29.08 -39.68 24.37
N LYS A 63 -29.42 -39.66 25.66
CA LYS A 63 -28.59 -40.19 26.75
C LYS A 63 -28.29 -41.69 26.57
N SER A 64 -29.24 -42.46 26.08
CA SER A 64 -29.09 -43.92 25.90
C SER A 64 -28.06 -44.26 24.82
N LEU A 65 -27.91 -43.39 23.82
CA LEU A 65 -26.98 -43.58 22.70
C LEU A 65 -25.63 -42.89 22.93
N HIS A 66 -25.63 -41.73 23.56
CA HIS A 66 -24.46 -40.85 23.65
C HIS A 66 -23.82 -40.77 25.04
N GLY A 67 -24.44 -41.38 26.06
CA GLY A 67 -23.94 -41.39 27.43
C GLY A 67 -24.09 -40.04 28.14
N ASN A 68 -23.46 -39.91 29.31
CA ASN A 68 -23.56 -38.72 30.16
C ASN A 68 -22.71 -37.54 29.64
N VAL A 69 -23.19 -36.32 29.88
CA VAL A 69 -22.44 -35.09 29.58
C VAL A 69 -21.47 -34.77 30.72
N CYS A 70 -20.22 -34.45 30.37
CA CYS A 70 -19.19 -34.23 31.38
C CYS A 70 -19.38 -32.90 32.13
N LYS A 71 -19.10 -32.95 33.45
CA LYS A 71 -19.16 -31.78 34.33
C LYS A 71 -18.02 -30.77 34.10
N TRP A 72 -16.92 -31.17 33.47
CA TRP A 72 -15.72 -30.35 33.26
C TRP A 72 -15.87 -29.43 32.03
N GLY A 73 -16.83 -28.52 32.09
CA GLY A 73 -17.01 -27.43 31.12
C GLY A 73 -18.15 -27.63 30.12
N CYS A 74 -18.55 -28.85 29.76
CA CYS A 74 -19.62 -29.04 28.75
C CYS A 74 -21.00 -28.57 29.26
N ILE A 75 -21.37 -28.92 30.49
CA ILE A 75 -22.65 -28.48 31.09
C ILE A 75 -22.69 -26.96 31.25
N GLU A 76 -21.60 -26.36 31.73
CA GLU A 76 -21.48 -24.91 31.87
C GLU A 76 -21.60 -24.21 30.51
N GLU A 77 -20.94 -24.72 29.47
CA GLU A 77 -21.02 -24.18 28.12
C GLU A 77 -22.41 -24.35 27.49
N LEU A 78 -23.09 -25.48 27.71
CA LEU A 78 -24.48 -25.66 27.30
C LEU A 78 -25.40 -24.65 27.96
N SER A 79 -25.20 -24.39 29.26
CA SER A 79 -25.99 -23.42 30.02
C SER A 79 -25.83 -21.99 29.50
N LYS A 80 -24.65 -21.62 28.94
CA LYS A 80 -24.42 -20.32 28.28
C LYS A 80 -25.26 -20.11 27.02
N PHE A 81 -25.83 -21.19 26.47
CA PHE A 81 -26.72 -21.16 25.31
C PHE A 81 -28.19 -21.48 25.68
N ASP A 82 -28.54 -21.39 26.97
CA ASP A 82 -29.87 -21.72 27.51
C ASP A 82 -30.27 -23.19 27.29
N LEU A 83 -29.30 -24.09 27.09
CA LEU A 83 -29.52 -25.53 26.92
C LEU A 83 -29.29 -26.22 28.27
N LYS A 84 -30.35 -26.80 28.85
CA LYS A 84 -30.30 -27.43 30.18
C LYS A 84 -30.30 -28.94 30.11
N ILE A 85 -29.36 -29.56 30.81
CA ILE A 85 -29.32 -31.00 31.09
C ILE A 85 -29.34 -31.16 32.61
N VAL A 86 -30.19 -32.06 33.11
CA VAL A 86 -30.52 -32.15 34.54
C VAL A 86 -29.47 -32.94 35.34
N GLU A 87 -28.64 -33.76 34.70
CA GLU A 87 -27.80 -34.75 35.39
C GLU A 87 -26.30 -34.60 35.11
N GLN A 88 -25.48 -34.85 36.14
CA GLN A 88 -24.03 -34.60 36.18
C GLN A 88 -23.25 -35.89 36.38
N ASP A 89 -22.16 -36.07 35.64
CA ASP A 89 -21.21 -37.15 35.91
C ASP A 89 -19.75 -36.69 35.74
N LEU A 90 -18.84 -37.34 36.46
CA LEU A 90 -17.38 -37.12 36.41
C LEU A 90 -16.77 -37.80 35.17
N CYS A 91 -17.34 -37.59 33.97
CA CYS A 91 -16.83 -38.24 32.77
C CYS A 91 -15.47 -37.66 32.35
N HIS A 92 -14.49 -38.55 32.23
CA HIS A 92 -13.17 -38.33 31.65
C HIS A 92 -13.19 -38.86 30.20
N PHE A 93 -13.01 -37.94 29.24
CA PHE A 93 -12.56 -38.15 27.85
C PHE A 93 -13.51 -38.57 26.71
N ASN A 94 -14.81 -38.86 26.86
CA ASN A 94 -15.68 -39.25 25.71
C ASN A 94 -17.09 -38.62 25.69
N CYS A 95 -17.25 -37.38 26.18
CA CYS A 95 -18.55 -36.70 26.13
C CYS A 95 -18.90 -36.26 24.68
N PHE A 96 -20.17 -36.43 24.30
CA PHE A 96 -20.72 -36.11 22.97
C PHE A 96 -20.51 -34.66 22.49
N PHE A 97 -20.24 -33.73 23.41
CA PHE A 97 -20.00 -32.32 23.09
C PHE A 97 -18.53 -31.90 23.26
N CYS A 98 -17.67 -32.77 23.81
CA CYS A 98 -16.31 -32.39 24.19
C CYS A 98 -15.47 -31.95 22.98
N ASP A 99 -15.57 -32.62 21.85
CA ASP A 99 -14.88 -32.26 20.61
C ASP A 99 -15.20 -30.83 20.15
N VAL A 100 -16.48 -30.42 20.16
CA VAL A 100 -16.93 -29.06 19.82
C VAL A 100 -16.31 -28.04 20.77
N PHE A 101 -16.39 -28.30 22.07
CA PHE A 101 -15.89 -27.36 23.06
C PHE A 101 -14.37 -27.26 23.08
N MET A 102 -13.66 -28.38 22.93
CA MET A 102 -12.20 -28.42 22.86
C MET A 102 -11.70 -27.73 21.59
N ALA A 103 -12.34 -27.98 20.43
CA ALA A 103 -12.02 -27.29 19.19
C ALA A 103 -12.27 -25.78 19.29
N GLY A 104 -13.40 -25.37 19.88
CA GLY A 104 -13.73 -23.96 20.09
C GLY A 104 -12.76 -23.26 21.06
N LYS A 105 -12.41 -23.91 22.18
CA LYS A 105 -11.44 -23.39 23.14
C LYS A 105 -10.05 -23.24 22.53
N ALA A 106 -9.66 -24.18 21.67
CA ALA A 106 -8.41 -24.14 20.92
C ALA A 106 -8.46 -23.27 19.65
N LYS A 107 -9.58 -22.60 19.36
CA LYS A 107 -9.81 -21.78 18.15
C LYS A 107 -9.55 -22.52 16.83
N LYS A 108 -9.79 -23.84 16.80
CA LYS A 108 -9.60 -24.69 15.60
C LYS A 108 -10.80 -24.57 14.66
N LEU A 109 -10.81 -23.50 13.86
CA LEU A 109 -11.91 -23.20 12.94
C LEU A 109 -12.20 -24.35 11.96
N GLY A 110 -11.16 -24.89 11.31
CA GLY A 110 -11.32 -25.98 10.34
C GLY A 110 -11.95 -27.24 10.93
N HIS A 111 -11.59 -27.59 12.17
CA HIS A 111 -12.21 -28.71 12.89
C HIS A 111 -13.70 -28.45 13.15
N LEU A 112 -14.06 -27.26 13.63
CA LEU A 112 -15.46 -26.90 13.87
C LEU A 112 -16.29 -26.92 12.59
N CYS A 113 -15.74 -26.44 11.47
CA CYS A 113 -16.38 -26.53 10.17
C CYS A 113 -16.63 -27.98 9.77
N GLU A 114 -15.65 -28.87 9.91
CA GLU A 114 -15.80 -30.30 9.58
C GLU A 114 -16.86 -30.96 10.48
N LEU A 115 -16.83 -30.72 11.79
CA LEU A 115 -17.86 -31.20 12.71
C LEU A 115 -19.27 -30.69 12.34
N PHE A 116 -19.38 -29.44 11.87
CA PHE A 116 -20.66 -28.88 11.42
C PHE A 116 -21.19 -29.58 10.17
N LEU A 117 -20.32 -29.96 9.22
CA LEU A 117 -20.75 -30.69 8.03
C LEU A 117 -21.33 -32.07 8.37
N TRP A 118 -20.87 -32.71 9.45
CA TRP A 118 -21.36 -34.03 9.88
C TRP A 118 -22.78 -33.99 10.46
N GLU A 119 -23.33 -32.80 10.70
CA GLU A 119 -24.71 -32.63 11.18
C GLU A 119 -25.75 -32.56 10.04
N PHE A 120 -25.37 -32.92 8.82
CA PHE A 120 -26.22 -32.87 7.62
C PHE A 120 -26.13 -34.17 6.83
N ASP A 121 -27.27 -34.60 6.27
CA ASP A 121 -27.33 -35.78 5.38
C ASP A 121 -26.78 -35.49 3.97
N SER A 122 -26.86 -34.22 3.55
CA SER A 122 -26.46 -33.75 2.22
C SER A 122 -25.32 -32.75 2.34
N LEU A 123 -24.17 -33.08 1.73
CA LEU A 123 -22.99 -32.20 1.74
C LEU A 123 -23.23 -30.87 1.02
N LYS A 124 -24.07 -30.86 -0.02
CA LYS A 124 -24.41 -29.61 -0.74
C LYS A 124 -25.12 -28.63 0.21
N ASP A 125 -26.09 -29.12 0.96
CA ASP A 125 -26.84 -28.30 1.93
C ASP A 125 -25.96 -27.90 3.12
N ALA A 126 -25.05 -28.78 3.52
CA ALA A 126 -24.07 -28.52 4.57
C ALA A 126 -23.14 -27.36 4.21
N TYR A 127 -22.53 -27.36 3.02
CA TYR A 127 -21.66 -26.28 2.56
C TYR A 127 -22.39 -24.96 2.43
N GLN A 128 -23.60 -24.98 1.86
CA GLN A 128 -24.42 -23.78 1.75
C GLN A 128 -24.75 -23.20 3.14
N SER A 129 -25.17 -24.06 4.07
CA SER A 129 -25.50 -23.66 5.44
C SER A 129 -24.29 -23.11 6.17
N LEU A 130 -23.12 -23.72 5.98
CA LEU A 130 -21.86 -23.29 6.59
C LEU A 130 -21.44 -21.90 6.10
N VAL A 131 -21.44 -21.68 4.78
CA VAL A 131 -21.10 -20.39 4.15
C VAL A 131 -22.06 -19.28 4.60
N LYS A 132 -23.36 -19.58 4.69
CA LYS A 132 -24.38 -18.64 5.19
C LYS A 132 -24.19 -18.33 6.67
N LEU A 133 -23.94 -19.34 7.51
CA LEU A 133 -23.70 -19.18 8.94
C LEU A 133 -22.51 -18.25 9.20
N LEU A 134 -21.42 -18.45 8.46
CA LEU A 134 -20.19 -17.66 8.56
C LEU A 134 -20.26 -16.32 7.81
N LYS A 135 -21.38 -16.03 7.13
CA LYS A 135 -21.60 -14.80 6.36
C LYS A 135 -20.50 -14.50 5.33
N ILE A 136 -19.84 -15.51 4.76
CA ILE A 136 -18.66 -15.31 3.88
C ILE A 136 -18.99 -14.42 2.67
N ALA A 137 -20.21 -14.50 2.13
CA ALA A 137 -20.64 -13.67 1.00
C ALA A 137 -20.56 -12.15 1.29
N LYS A 138 -20.68 -11.73 2.56
CA LYS A 138 -20.50 -10.32 2.96
C LYS A 138 -19.05 -9.85 2.87
N TYR A 139 -18.07 -10.75 2.87
CA TYR A 139 -16.66 -10.35 2.93
C TYR A 139 -16.20 -9.64 1.65
N LYS A 140 -16.97 -9.76 0.56
CA LYS A 140 -16.78 -8.98 -0.66
C LYS A 140 -16.98 -7.48 -0.42
N ASP A 141 -17.67 -7.08 0.64
CA ASP A 141 -18.06 -5.70 0.96
C ASP A 141 -17.12 -5.03 1.97
N LEU A 142 -16.23 -5.79 2.61
CA LEU A 142 -15.19 -5.28 3.51
C LEU A 142 -14.33 -4.20 2.85
N LEU A 143 -13.94 -3.22 3.66
CA LEU A 143 -13.08 -2.12 3.24
C LEU A 143 -11.60 -2.48 3.41
N PRO A 144 -10.75 -2.12 2.42
CA PRO A 144 -9.31 -2.31 2.54
C PRO A 144 -8.72 -1.56 3.72
N THR A 145 -7.76 -2.18 4.40
CA THR A 145 -6.95 -1.54 5.45
C THR A 145 -5.81 -0.73 4.84
N PRO A 146 -5.11 0.13 5.62
CA PRO A 146 -3.90 0.81 5.15
C PRO A 146 -2.84 -0.13 4.55
N ALA A 147 -2.63 -1.33 5.12
CA ALA A 147 -1.72 -2.33 4.55
C ALA A 147 -2.05 -2.67 3.09
N HIS A 148 -3.33 -2.91 2.79
CA HIS A 148 -3.78 -3.20 1.43
C HIS A 148 -3.51 -2.02 0.49
N MET A 149 -3.73 -0.79 0.96
CA MET A 149 -3.47 0.43 0.18
C MET A 149 -1.97 0.59 -0.13
N TYR A 150 -1.08 0.34 0.83
CA TYR A 150 0.37 0.41 0.61
C TYR A 150 0.85 -0.64 -0.38
N ILE A 151 0.34 -1.87 -0.28
CA ILE A 151 0.63 -2.94 -1.25
C ILE A 151 0.15 -2.54 -2.65
N ALA A 152 -1.06 -1.99 -2.76
CA ALA A 152 -1.61 -1.53 -4.02
C ALA A 152 -0.76 -0.41 -4.66
N LYS A 153 -0.29 0.56 -3.87
CA LYS A 153 0.64 1.60 -4.33
C LYS A 153 1.96 1.00 -4.84
N LEU A 154 2.56 0.05 -4.11
CA LEU A 154 3.78 -0.65 -4.55
C LEU A 154 3.57 -1.50 -5.81
N ALA A 155 2.39 -2.10 -5.96
CA ALA A 155 2.02 -2.79 -7.18
C ALA A 155 1.86 -1.82 -8.36
N ARG A 156 1.34 -0.61 -8.11
CA ARG A 156 1.23 0.45 -9.11
C ARG A 156 2.60 1.04 -9.51
N GLU A 157 3.59 1.00 -8.62
CA GLU A 157 5.01 1.25 -8.95
C GLU A 157 5.66 0.11 -9.77
N GLY A 158 4.95 -0.99 -10.01
CA GLY A 158 5.47 -2.17 -10.72
C GLY A 158 6.51 -2.96 -9.91
N LEU A 159 6.49 -2.82 -8.58
CA LEU A 159 7.39 -3.51 -7.65
C LEU A 159 6.81 -4.81 -7.10
N LEU A 160 5.47 -4.91 -7.07
CA LEU A 160 4.73 -6.12 -6.71
C LEU A 160 3.76 -6.44 -7.84
N SER A 161 3.95 -7.57 -8.52
CA SER A 161 3.03 -8.01 -9.58
C SER A 161 2.02 -9.04 -9.08
N GLU A 162 2.32 -9.71 -7.98
CA GLU A 162 1.59 -10.89 -7.53
C GLU A 162 1.42 -10.91 -6.01
N ILE A 163 0.27 -11.43 -5.56
CA ILE A 163 -0.04 -11.69 -4.16
C ILE A 163 -0.68 -13.08 -4.09
N LEU A 164 -0.21 -13.92 -3.17
CA LEU A 164 -0.91 -15.15 -2.79
C LEU A 164 -1.64 -14.89 -1.48
N THR A 165 -2.89 -15.34 -1.39
CA THR A 165 -3.67 -15.18 -0.18
C THR A 165 -4.62 -16.35 0.09
N THR A 166 -4.86 -16.59 1.37
CA THR A 166 -5.87 -17.52 1.86
C THR A 166 -7.15 -16.83 2.31
N ASN A 167 -7.22 -15.50 2.15
CA ASN A 167 -8.37 -14.68 2.50
C ASN A 167 -9.49 -14.81 1.46
N TYR A 168 -10.74 -14.79 1.94
CA TYR A 168 -11.92 -14.78 1.08
C TYR A 168 -12.32 -13.36 0.65
N ASP A 169 -11.99 -12.35 1.44
CA ASP A 169 -12.34 -10.94 1.24
C ASP A 169 -11.75 -10.35 -0.05
N CYS A 170 -12.30 -9.21 -0.48
CA CYS A 170 -11.91 -8.57 -1.75
C CYS A 170 -11.00 -7.34 -1.54
N ASN A 171 -10.24 -7.28 -0.44
CA ASN A 171 -9.56 -6.05 -0.07
C ASN A 171 -8.37 -5.70 -0.97
N PHE A 172 -7.64 -6.69 -1.50
CA PHE A 172 -6.51 -6.44 -2.41
C PHE A 172 -6.98 -5.84 -3.73
N GLU A 173 -7.99 -6.44 -4.35
CA GLU A 173 -8.53 -5.93 -5.60
C GLU A 173 -9.19 -4.57 -5.43
N LYS A 174 -9.93 -4.35 -4.34
CA LYS A 174 -10.51 -3.04 -4.03
C LYS A 174 -9.45 -1.96 -3.81
N ALA A 175 -8.41 -2.26 -3.03
CA ALA A 175 -7.33 -1.32 -2.80
C ALA A 175 -6.64 -0.93 -4.12
N TYR A 176 -6.42 -1.92 -4.99
CA TYR A 176 -5.83 -1.67 -6.29
C TYR A 176 -6.74 -0.83 -7.19
N ASP A 177 -8.02 -1.16 -7.27
CA ASP A 177 -9.00 -0.41 -8.06
C ASP A 177 -9.12 1.05 -7.58
N LEU A 178 -9.03 1.30 -6.26
CA LEU A 178 -9.02 2.66 -5.71
C LEU A 178 -7.81 3.46 -6.18
N VAL A 179 -6.60 2.89 -6.11
CA VAL A 179 -5.38 3.63 -6.47
C VAL A 179 -5.18 3.79 -7.98
N THR A 180 -5.84 2.98 -8.82
CA THR A 180 -5.75 3.05 -10.28
C THR A 180 -6.98 3.64 -10.97
N SER A 181 -8.05 3.94 -10.23
CA SER A 181 -9.38 4.29 -10.78
C SER A 181 -10.00 3.19 -11.66
N GLY A 182 -9.69 1.93 -11.34
CA GLY A 182 -10.26 0.74 -11.95
C GLY A 182 -9.59 0.34 -13.27
N LYS A 183 -9.33 -0.98 -13.38
CA LYS A 183 -8.65 -1.74 -14.46
C LYS A 183 -7.22 -2.14 -14.05
N ASN A 184 -6.90 -3.41 -14.32
CA ASN A 184 -5.61 -4.09 -14.14
C ASN A 184 -5.43 -4.93 -12.86
N THR A 185 -6.52 -5.45 -12.28
CA THR A 185 -6.45 -6.53 -11.28
C THR A 185 -6.98 -7.85 -11.84
N ASP A 186 -6.23 -8.93 -11.67
CA ASP A 186 -6.71 -10.29 -11.91
C ASP A 186 -6.89 -11.06 -10.62
N VAL A 187 -8.10 -11.59 -10.42
CA VAL A 187 -8.38 -12.48 -9.29
C VAL A 187 -8.42 -13.92 -9.79
N ILE A 188 -7.48 -14.74 -9.34
CA ILE A 188 -7.27 -16.12 -9.79
C ILE A 188 -7.67 -17.07 -8.67
N THR A 189 -8.76 -17.83 -8.89
CA THR A 189 -9.36 -18.72 -7.90
C THR A 189 -9.46 -20.18 -8.35
N SER A 190 -9.21 -20.44 -9.64
CA SER A 190 -9.36 -21.75 -10.27
C SER A 190 -8.29 -21.98 -11.35
N LEU A 191 -8.22 -23.22 -11.84
CA LEU A 191 -7.32 -23.58 -12.95
C LEU A 191 -7.67 -22.84 -14.25
N ASP A 192 -8.96 -22.62 -14.52
CA ASP A 192 -9.39 -21.90 -15.72
C ASP A 192 -9.09 -20.41 -15.63
N ASP A 193 -9.18 -19.83 -14.43
CA ASP A 193 -8.67 -18.48 -14.17
C ASP A 193 -7.17 -18.39 -14.43
N TYR A 194 -6.42 -19.38 -13.94
CA TYR A 194 -4.97 -19.45 -14.12
C TYR A 194 -4.60 -19.55 -15.60
N ARG A 195 -5.32 -20.36 -16.39
CA ARG A 195 -5.09 -20.48 -17.84
C ARG A 195 -5.41 -19.21 -18.61
N SER A 196 -6.48 -18.51 -18.23
CA SER A 196 -6.96 -17.32 -18.94
C SER A 196 -6.26 -16.03 -18.53
N ARG A 197 -5.83 -15.93 -17.27
CA ARG A 197 -5.34 -14.68 -16.64
C ARG A 197 -4.00 -14.82 -15.93
N GLY A 198 -3.47 -16.04 -15.80
CA GLY A 198 -2.19 -16.29 -15.13
C GLY A 198 -0.97 -15.93 -15.98
N VAL A 199 -1.11 -15.82 -17.30
CA VAL A 199 -0.02 -15.38 -18.19
C VAL A 199 0.06 -13.85 -18.19
N GLN A 200 1.29 -13.32 -18.10
CA GLN A 200 1.56 -11.88 -18.18
C GLN A 200 1.03 -11.31 -19.51
N SER A 201 0.07 -10.37 -19.41
CA SER A 201 -0.29 -9.46 -20.50
C SER A 201 0.75 -8.33 -20.60
N ASP A 202 0.91 -7.70 -21.77
CA ASP A 202 1.80 -6.54 -21.99
C ASP A 202 1.40 -5.30 -21.16
N ASP A 203 0.30 -5.37 -20.38
CA ASP A 203 -0.15 -4.31 -19.48
C ASP A 203 0.85 -4.10 -18.33
N LEU A 204 1.66 -3.05 -18.47
CA LEU A 204 2.55 -2.56 -17.42
C LEU A 204 1.73 -2.23 -16.15
N ASN A 205 2.19 -2.75 -15.02
CA ASN A 205 1.60 -2.57 -13.68
C ASN A 205 0.19 -3.19 -13.56
N ARG A 206 0.12 -4.51 -13.69
CA ARG A 206 -1.06 -5.33 -13.40
C ARG A 206 -0.84 -6.11 -12.11
N LEU A 207 -1.86 -6.23 -11.27
CA LEU A 207 -1.80 -6.99 -10.02
C LEU A 207 -2.55 -8.33 -10.17
N GLN A 208 -1.86 -9.44 -9.97
CA GLN A 208 -2.44 -10.78 -9.91
C GLN A 208 -2.63 -11.19 -8.45
N VAL A 209 -3.87 -11.53 -8.07
CA VAL A 209 -4.25 -11.96 -6.73
C VAL A 209 -4.69 -13.42 -6.79
N TYR A 210 -3.83 -14.31 -6.31
CA TYR A 210 -4.08 -15.75 -6.25
C TYR A 210 -4.75 -16.11 -4.93
N LYS A 211 -6.04 -16.48 -4.99
CA LYS A 211 -6.87 -16.75 -3.80
C LYS A 211 -7.06 -18.25 -3.60
N ILE A 212 -6.17 -18.83 -2.80
CA ILE A 212 -6.05 -20.29 -2.61
C ILE A 212 -7.30 -20.90 -2.00
N ASN A 213 -8.02 -20.18 -1.12
CA ASN A 213 -9.22 -20.69 -0.44
C ASN A 213 -10.54 -20.33 -1.14
N GLY A 214 -10.47 -19.61 -2.26
CA GLY A 214 -11.65 -19.10 -2.98
C GLY A 214 -11.91 -17.61 -2.72
N CYS A 215 -13.00 -17.08 -3.28
CA CYS A 215 -13.31 -15.65 -3.24
C CYS A 215 -14.79 -15.40 -2.89
N ALA A 216 -15.03 -14.52 -1.92
CA ALA A 216 -16.38 -14.13 -1.50
C ALA A 216 -17.21 -13.54 -2.65
N LYS A 217 -16.58 -12.83 -3.59
CA LYS A 217 -17.26 -12.28 -4.78
C LYS A 217 -17.91 -13.37 -5.64
N ASN A 218 -17.27 -14.53 -5.75
CA ASN A 218 -17.74 -15.64 -6.59
C ASN A 218 -18.97 -16.36 -5.99
N LEU A 219 -19.30 -16.12 -4.71
CA LEU A 219 -20.47 -16.71 -4.06
C LEU A 219 -21.81 -16.08 -4.46
N GLY A 220 -21.81 -14.84 -4.96
CA GLY A 220 -23.05 -14.09 -5.18
C GLY A 220 -23.81 -13.84 -3.88
N ASP A 221 -24.98 -14.46 -3.74
CA ASP A 221 -25.84 -14.47 -2.54
C ASP A 221 -25.73 -15.79 -1.73
N ALA A 222 -24.81 -16.69 -2.13
CA ALA A 222 -24.66 -18.04 -1.58
C ALA A 222 -25.91 -18.93 -1.75
N SER A 223 -26.72 -18.70 -2.78
CA SER A 223 -27.86 -19.57 -3.15
C SER A 223 -27.44 -20.86 -3.85
N GLU A 224 -26.30 -20.87 -4.54
CA GLU A 224 -25.82 -22.01 -5.32
C GLU A 224 -24.85 -22.90 -4.50
N PRO A 225 -25.21 -24.16 -4.18
CA PRO A 225 -24.37 -25.04 -3.37
C PRO A 225 -23.00 -25.35 -3.99
N GLU A 226 -22.93 -25.43 -5.32
CA GLU A 226 -21.69 -25.74 -6.04
C GLU A 226 -20.63 -24.65 -5.87
N LYS A 227 -21.06 -23.38 -5.87
CA LYS A 227 -20.18 -22.23 -5.54
C LYS A 227 -19.75 -22.24 -4.08
N CYS A 228 -20.61 -22.69 -3.17
CA CYS A 228 -20.29 -22.80 -1.75
C CYS A 228 -19.23 -23.88 -1.47
N GLU A 229 -19.28 -25.02 -2.17
CA GLU A 229 -18.26 -26.08 -2.06
C GLU A 229 -16.87 -25.60 -2.52
N LEU A 230 -16.79 -24.59 -3.39
CA LEU A 230 -15.53 -23.99 -3.85
C LEU A 230 -14.87 -23.05 -2.82
N ILE A 231 -15.50 -22.76 -1.69
CA ILE A 231 -14.88 -22.01 -0.59
C ILE A 231 -14.27 -23.02 0.39
N LEU A 232 -12.95 -23.03 0.51
CA LEU A 232 -12.24 -24.01 1.34
C LEU A 232 -12.34 -23.62 2.82
N LEU A 233 -13.08 -24.40 3.61
CA LEU A 233 -13.24 -24.21 5.04
C LEU A 233 -12.85 -25.46 5.85
N THR A 234 -12.72 -26.63 5.19
CA THR A 234 -12.49 -27.90 5.88
C THR A 234 -11.36 -28.74 5.28
N GLU A 235 -10.78 -29.63 6.08
CA GLU A 235 -9.71 -30.55 5.66
C GLU A 235 -10.14 -31.49 4.53
N ARG A 236 -11.41 -31.93 4.53
CA ARG A 236 -11.94 -32.75 3.44
C ARG A 236 -11.87 -32.05 2.09
N GLN A 237 -12.15 -30.74 2.05
CA GLN A 237 -12.04 -29.97 0.82
C GLN A 237 -10.58 -29.84 0.38
N LEU A 238 -9.63 -29.77 1.33
CA LEU A 238 -8.19 -29.80 1.03
C LEU A 238 -7.76 -31.14 0.41
N GLN A 239 -8.34 -32.28 0.79
CA GLN A 239 -8.01 -33.58 0.20
C GLN A 239 -8.41 -33.69 -1.30
N LYS A 240 -9.40 -32.91 -1.77
CA LYS A 240 -9.76 -32.80 -3.20
C LYS A 240 -8.79 -31.89 -3.99
N TRP A 241 -7.52 -31.81 -3.55
CA TRP A 241 -6.49 -30.90 -4.05
C TRP A 241 -6.19 -31.00 -5.55
N ARG A 242 -6.57 -32.09 -6.23
CA ARG A 242 -6.34 -32.27 -7.68
C ARG A 242 -6.85 -31.07 -8.51
N ASN A 243 -7.93 -30.42 -8.07
CA ASN A 243 -8.49 -29.24 -8.75
C ASN A 243 -7.74 -27.92 -8.45
N ARG A 244 -6.80 -27.93 -7.51
CA ARG A 244 -5.97 -26.77 -7.09
C ARG A 244 -4.47 -27.08 -7.14
N GLN A 245 -4.07 -28.12 -7.89
CA GLN A 245 -2.67 -28.44 -8.12
C GLN A 245 -1.89 -27.23 -8.67
N TRP A 246 -2.54 -26.41 -9.52
CA TRP A 246 -1.97 -25.15 -10.03
C TRP A 246 -1.46 -24.22 -8.93
N ALA A 247 -2.16 -24.15 -7.78
CA ALA A 247 -1.79 -23.27 -6.68
C ALA A 247 -0.56 -23.80 -5.94
N ALA A 248 -0.47 -25.13 -5.77
CA ALA A 248 0.72 -25.76 -5.21
C ALA A 248 1.92 -25.60 -6.16
N ASP A 249 1.75 -25.85 -7.46
CA ASP A 249 2.82 -25.72 -8.44
C ASP A 249 3.34 -24.27 -8.53
N LEU A 250 2.42 -23.30 -8.56
CA LEU A 250 2.75 -21.87 -8.46
C LEU A 250 3.54 -21.57 -7.18
N PHE A 251 3.05 -22.03 -6.02
CA PHE A 251 3.71 -21.79 -4.74
C PHE A 251 5.11 -22.41 -4.69
N ARG A 252 5.28 -23.63 -5.25
CA ARG A 252 6.60 -24.28 -5.37
C ARG A 252 7.54 -23.46 -6.24
N ASP A 253 7.07 -22.99 -7.38
CA ASP A 253 7.88 -22.16 -8.28
C ASP A 253 8.32 -20.87 -7.57
N ARG A 254 7.39 -20.15 -6.92
CA ARG A 254 7.72 -18.91 -6.19
C ARG A 254 8.64 -19.15 -5.01
N LEU A 255 8.53 -20.27 -4.30
CA LEU A 255 9.48 -20.65 -3.24
C LEU A 255 10.92 -20.86 -3.76
N ARG A 256 11.07 -21.23 -5.03
CA ARG A 256 12.38 -21.40 -5.68
C ARG A 256 12.93 -20.08 -6.20
N SER A 257 12.08 -19.23 -6.79
CA SER A 257 12.50 -18.05 -7.54
C SER A 257 12.44 -16.72 -6.77
N ASN A 258 11.65 -16.64 -5.70
CA ASN A 258 11.32 -15.41 -5.01
C ASN A 258 11.46 -15.54 -3.49
N SER A 259 11.65 -14.40 -2.82
CA SER A 259 11.47 -14.30 -1.37
C SER A 259 9.98 -14.18 -1.07
N LEU A 260 9.44 -15.12 -0.30
CA LEU A 260 8.05 -15.08 0.15
C LEU A 260 7.94 -14.32 1.46
N LEU A 261 7.05 -13.33 1.51
CA LEU A 261 6.71 -12.58 2.72
C LEU A 261 5.43 -13.13 3.32
N PHE A 262 5.54 -13.93 4.38
CA PHE A 262 4.39 -14.43 5.13
C PHE A 262 3.88 -13.34 6.09
N ILE A 263 2.65 -12.86 5.85
CA ILE A 263 2.05 -11.78 6.63
C ILE A 263 0.63 -12.11 7.05
N GLY A 264 0.30 -11.88 8.33
CA GLY A 264 -1.01 -12.23 8.88
C GLY A 264 -1.30 -13.73 8.82
N PHE A 265 -0.24 -14.53 8.68
CA PHE A 265 -0.28 -15.98 8.54
C PHE A 265 -0.07 -16.62 9.90
N GLY A 266 -1.09 -17.28 10.45
CA GLY A 266 -1.00 -17.91 11.78
C GLY A 266 -1.89 -19.14 11.96
N SER A 267 -2.70 -19.46 10.96
CA SER A 267 -3.60 -20.61 10.92
C SER A 267 -2.86 -21.92 10.61
N ASP A 268 -3.43 -23.02 11.09
CA ASP A 268 -3.16 -24.36 10.57
C ASP A 268 -3.62 -24.40 9.10
N GLU A 269 -2.72 -24.09 8.16
CA GLU A 269 -2.96 -24.24 6.72
C GLU A 269 -2.06 -25.35 6.17
N PRO A 270 -2.49 -26.63 6.28
CA PRO A 270 -1.68 -27.78 5.94
C PRO A 270 -1.12 -27.74 4.52
N GLN A 271 -1.84 -27.13 3.58
CA GLN A 271 -1.43 -27.03 2.17
C GLN A 271 -0.19 -26.15 1.96
N VAL A 272 -0.12 -24.99 2.65
CA VAL A 272 1.02 -24.08 2.56
C VAL A 272 2.22 -24.74 3.21
N HIS A 273 1.99 -25.36 4.37
CA HIS A 273 2.99 -26.04 5.15
C HIS A 273 3.61 -27.25 4.41
N HIS A 274 2.78 -28.19 3.94
CA HIS A 274 3.23 -29.39 3.24
C HIS A 274 4.01 -29.02 1.96
N THR A 275 3.51 -28.05 1.20
CA THR A 275 4.18 -27.62 -0.04
C THR A 275 5.51 -26.97 0.27
N LEU A 276 5.59 -26.15 1.33
CA LEU A 276 6.85 -25.58 1.78
C LEU A 276 7.84 -26.67 2.19
N GLN A 277 7.46 -27.62 3.04
CA GLN A 277 8.35 -28.71 3.46
C GLN A 277 8.91 -29.48 2.26
N THR A 278 8.03 -29.83 1.31
CA THR A 278 8.43 -30.54 0.08
C THR A 278 9.52 -29.78 -0.70
N VAL A 279 9.38 -28.45 -0.83
CA VAL A 279 10.38 -27.63 -1.53
C VAL A 279 11.64 -27.44 -0.69
N LEU A 280 11.50 -27.34 0.63
CA LEU A 280 12.64 -27.18 1.51
C LEU A 280 13.56 -28.41 1.48
N ASP A 281 12.97 -29.60 1.39
CA ASP A 281 13.70 -30.87 1.21
C ASP A 281 14.56 -30.87 -0.08
N GLU A 282 14.20 -30.11 -1.12
CA GLU A 282 15.01 -29.99 -2.34
C GLU A 282 16.35 -29.26 -2.10
N TYR A 283 16.39 -28.32 -1.13
CA TYR A 283 17.62 -27.55 -0.83
C TYR A 283 18.67 -28.36 -0.06
N THR A 284 18.26 -29.45 0.59
CA THR A 284 19.16 -30.31 1.37
C THR A 284 20.20 -31.02 0.50
N ASP A 285 19.87 -31.22 -0.78
CA ASP A 285 20.72 -31.93 -1.75
C ASP A 285 21.67 -30.99 -2.52
N ASP A 286 21.64 -29.68 -2.28
CA ASP A 286 22.49 -28.72 -2.99
C ASP A 286 23.92 -28.62 -2.38
N PRO A 287 24.97 -29.05 -3.10
CA PRO A 287 26.35 -29.02 -2.60
C PRO A 287 26.94 -27.60 -2.53
N ILE A 288 26.32 -26.58 -3.15
CA ILE A 288 26.88 -25.23 -3.30
C ILE A 288 26.62 -24.34 -2.06
N ASN A 289 25.67 -24.71 -1.21
CA ASN A 289 25.11 -23.84 -0.17
C ASN A 289 25.86 -23.84 1.19
N ASN A 290 27.11 -24.28 1.23
CA ASN A 290 27.88 -24.44 2.47
C ASN A 290 28.34 -23.09 3.04
N GLY A 291 27.51 -22.43 3.86
CA GLY A 291 27.96 -21.42 4.82
C GLY A 291 27.63 -19.96 4.51
N ARG A 292 26.77 -19.65 3.53
CA ARG A 292 26.22 -18.30 3.38
C ARG A 292 25.29 -17.96 4.54
N LYS A 293 25.19 -16.67 4.90
CA LYS A 293 24.16 -16.21 5.85
C LYS A 293 22.78 -16.34 5.20
N LEU A 294 21.71 -16.51 5.98
CA LEU A 294 20.39 -16.77 5.38
C LEU A 294 19.92 -15.54 4.58
N LEU A 295 20.15 -14.33 5.08
CA LEU A 295 19.83 -13.08 4.38
C LEU A 295 20.70 -12.79 3.13
N GLU A 296 21.72 -13.61 2.85
CA GLU A 296 22.50 -13.54 1.61
C GLU A 296 21.91 -14.41 0.49
N THR A 297 20.99 -15.31 0.84
CA THR A 297 20.24 -16.08 -0.15
C THR A 297 19.23 -15.17 -0.85
N LEU A 298 18.90 -15.48 -2.11
CA LEU A 298 18.01 -14.61 -2.91
C LEU A 298 16.52 -14.83 -2.62
N ASN A 299 16.19 -15.97 -2.02
CA ASN A 299 14.83 -16.45 -1.84
C ASN A 299 14.51 -16.77 -0.37
N ALA A 300 15.29 -16.25 0.59
CA ALA A 300 14.97 -16.43 2.01
C ALA A 300 13.52 -16.02 2.29
N PRO A 301 12.71 -16.91 2.90
CA PRO A 301 11.36 -16.56 3.30
C PRO A 301 11.42 -15.63 4.50
N ILE A 302 10.57 -14.61 4.52
CA ILE A 302 10.47 -13.66 5.62
C ILE A 302 9.11 -13.84 6.29
N VAL A 303 9.10 -13.87 7.62
CA VAL A 303 7.87 -14.00 8.41
C VAL A 303 7.66 -12.74 9.23
N ALA A 304 6.52 -12.08 9.06
CA ALA A 304 6.10 -10.96 9.88
C ALA A 304 5.19 -11.45 11.01
N THR A 305 5.58 -11.19 12.27
CA THR A 305 4.82 -11.59 13.45
C THR A 305 4.13 -10.38 14.09
N PHE A 306 2.83 -10.51 14.34
CA PHE A 306 2.03 -9.45 14.97
C PHE A 306 1.86 -9.66 16.47
N ASP A 307 2.01 -10.91 16.92
CA ASP A 307 2.08 -11.28 18.32
C ASP A 307 3.52 -11.20 18.84
N PRO A 308 3.73 -11.13 20.17
CA PRO A 308 5.07 -11.10 20.77
C PRO A 308 5.94 -12.31 20.41
N GLN A 309 5.31 -13.43 20.07
CA GLN A 309 5.98 -14.67 19.70
C GLN A 309 5.40 -15.19 18.37
N PRO A 310 6.25 -15.66 17.44
CA PRO A 310 5.78 -16.34 16.25
C PRO A 310 5.00 -17.61 16.62
N SER A 311 3.95 -17.90 15.85
CA SER A 311 3.23 -19.18 15.94
C SER A 311 4.16 -20.36 15.64
N PHE A 312 3.75 -21.57 16.02
CA PHE A 312 4.52 -22.78 15.71
C PHE A 312 4.82 -22.91 14.21
N HIS A 313 3.83 -22.66 13.36
CA HIS A 313 4.00 -22.73 11.89
C HIS A 313 4.94 -21.66 11.36
N GLN A 314 4.82 -20.43 11.85
CA GLN A 314 5.74 -19.34 11.53
C GLN A 314 7.19 -19.70 11.88
N GLN A 315 7.42 -20.28 13.06
CA GLN A 315 8.73 -20.75 13.47
C GLN A 315 9.20 -21.90 12.57
N GLN A 316 8.32 -22.82 12.23
CA GLN A 316 8.69 -23.95 11.40
C GLN A 316 9.17 -23.51 10.01
N ILE A 317 8.54 -22.51 9.39
CA ILE A 317 8.97 -21.95 8.10
C ILE A 317 10.45 -21.53 8.15
N VAL A 318 10.80 -20.65 9.07
CA VAL A 318 12.14 -20.05 9.12
C VAL A 318 13.21 -20.98 9.69
N LYS A 319 12.85 -21.81 10.68
CA LYS A 319 13.78 -22.76 11.31
C LYS A 319 14.14 -23.89 10.37
N THR A 320 13.16 -24.41 9.63
CA THR A 320 13.39 -25.46 8.63
C THR A 320 14.27 -24.89 7.52
N TYR A 321 13.95 -23.70 6.99
CA TYR A 321 14.80 -23.05 5.98
C TYR A 321 16.26 -22.91 6.42
N ALA A 322 16.49 -22.47 7.67
CA ALA A 322 17.84 -22.38 8.24
C ALA A 322 18.57 -23.74 8.28
N GLN A 323 17.87 -24.80 8.70
CA GLN A 323 18.43 -26.15 8.75
C GLN A 323 18.82 -26.67 7.36
N HIS A 324 17.98 -26.46 6.34
CA HIS A 324 18.31 -26.87 4.96
C HIS A 324 19.49 -26.06 4.37
N HIS A 325 19.74 -24.85 4.90
CA HIS A 325 20.93 -24.06 4.57
C HIS A 325 22.12 -24.33 5.51
N LYS A 326 22.11 -25.48 6.20
CA LYS A 326 23.20 -25.95 7.09
C LYS A 326 23.54 -24.99 8.23
N GLN A 327 22.57 -24.16 8.62
CA GLN A 327 22.65 -23.28 9.78
C GLN A 327 21.91 -23.89 10.97
N ALA A 328 22.22 -23.43 12.17
CA ALA A 328 21.44 -23.84 13.35
C ALA A 328 20.00 -23.32 13.25
N ALA A 329 19.01 -24.12 13.64
CA ALA A 329 17.59 -23.73 13.58
C ALA A 329 17.30 -22.35 14.19
N LYS A 330 17.97 -22.01 15.31
CA LYS A 330 17.86 -20.71 15.98
C LYS A 330 18.27 -19.51 15.11
N GLN A 331 19.09 -19.71 14.08
CA GLN A 331 19.45 -18.64 13.15
C GLN A 331 18.28 -18.23 12.26
N GLY A 332 17.27 -19.09 12.07
CA GLY A 332 16.03 -18.72 11.37
C GLY A 332 15.31 -17.53 12.01
N ASP A 333 15.60 -17.20 13.28
CA ASP A 333 15.06 -16.01 13.94
C ASP A 333 15.50 -14.70 13.25
N GLU A 334 16.58 -14.70 12.45
CA GLU A 334 17.01 -13.55 11.65
C GLU A 334 16.05 -13.22 10.50
N LEU A 335 15.23 -14.20 10.08
CA LEU A 335 14.22 -14.08 9.01
C LEU A 335 12.87 -13.58 9.53
N ILE A 336 12.74 -13.33 10.84
CA ILE A 336 11.51 -12.84 11.45
C ILE A 336 11.56 -11.32 11.57
N ILE A 337 10.50 -10.66 11.10
CA ILE A 337 10.21 -9.25 11.37
C ILE A 337 9.20 -9.17 12.51
N ARG A 338 9.56 -8.45 13.57
CA ARG A 338 8.73 -8.21 14.75
C ARG A 338 8.95 -6.79 15.26
N HIS A 339 8.06 -6.32 16.13
CA HIS A 339 8.25 -5.03 16.79
C HIS A 339 9.59 -5.00 17.56
N PRO A 340 10.36 -3.89 17.52
CA PRO A 340 11.68 -3.83 18.15
C PRO A 340 11.58 -3.90 19.68
N GLU A 341 10.51 -3.34 20.26
CA GLU A 341 10.16 -3.55 21.66
C GLU A 341 9.37 -4.85 21.82
N LEU A 342 9.91 -5.80 22.60
CA LEU A 342 9.35 -7.16 22.81
C LEU A 342 7.90 -7.21 23.31
N ASN A 343 7.41 -6.14 23.94
CA ASN A 343 6.08 -6.08 24.56
C ASN A 343 5.04 -5.35 23.69
N LYS A 344 5.40 -4.92 22.48
CA LYS A 344 4.50 -4.23 21.56
C LYS A 344 4.25 -5.09 20.34
N ASN A 345 3.05 -4.95 19.79
CA ASN A 345 2.65 -5.64 18.57
C ASN A 345 2.99 -4.77 17.36
N LEU A 346 3.51 -5.39 16.30
CA LEU A 346 3.68 -4.76 15.00
C LEU A 346 2.48 -5.14 14.15
N SER A 347 1.56 -4.22 13.87
CA SER A 347 0.42 -4.52 12.99
C SER A 347 0.86 -4.62 11.52
N ALA A 348 0.04 -5.27 10.69
CA ALA A 348 0.25 -5.31 9.25
C ALA A 348 0.31 -3.90 8.65
N ASP A 349 -0.58 -3.01 9.11
CA ASP A 349 -0.69 -1.63 8.65
C ASP A 349 0.60 -0.85 8.94
N LEU A 350 1.18 -1.00 10.13
CA LEU A 350 2.44 -0.35 10.49
C LEU A 350 3.62 -0.92 9.70
N LEU A 351 3.72 -2.25 9.56
CA LEU A 351 4.81 -2.86 8.79
C LEU A 351 4.81 -2.37 7.34
N TRP A 352 3.66 -2.44 6.66
CA TRP A 352 3.56 -2.00 5.27
C TRP A 352 3.75 -0.50 5.10
N HIS A 353 3.32 0.30 6.08
CA HIS A 353 3.64 1.72 6.12
C HIS A 353 5.17 1.95 6.12
N PHE A 354 5.92 1.31 7.01
CA PHE A 354 7.37 1.47 7.09
C PHE A 354 8.09 0.97 5.84
N LEU A 355 7.67 -0.16 5.28
CA LEU A 355 8.19 -0.69 4.02
C LEU A 355 7.94 0.31 2.88
N TYR A 356 6.72 0.81 2.76
CA TYR A 356 6.33 1.78 1.72
C TYR A 356 7.19 3.05 1.81
N GLU A 357 7.29 3.68 2.99
CA GLU A 357 8.11 4.89 3.18
C GLU A 357 9.57 4.66 2.76
N ARG A 358 10.17 3.53 3.16
CA ARG A 358 11.56 3.20 2.84
C ARG A 358 11.76 2.96 1.34
N ILE A 359 10.83 2.27 0.69
CA ILE A 359 10.86 1.96 -0.74
C ILE A 359 10.66 3.24 -1.57
N ILE A 360 9.66 4.04 -1.25
CA ILE A 360 9.35 5.27 -1.97
C ILE A 360 10.46 6.30 -1.85
N ARG A 361 11.04 6.48 -0.66
CA ARG A 361 12.25 7.31 -0.53
C ARG A 361 13.35 6.86 -1.47
N THR A 362 13.57 5.55 -1.58
CA THR A 362 14.58 5.00 -2.49
C THR A 362 14.26 5.32 -3.94
N LYS A 363 12.99 5.23 -4.35
CA LYS A 363 12.54 5.63 -5.70
C LYS A 363 12.68 7.12 -5.99
N VAL A 364 12.39 7.98 -5.01
CA VAL A 364 12.64 9.43 -5.13
C VAL A 364 14.14 9.70 -5.29
N ILE A 365 15.00 9.08 -4.49
CA ILE A 365 16.47 9.20 -4.61
C ILE A 365 16.95 8.72 -5.98
N GLU A 366 16.44 7.61 -6.50
CA GLU A 366 16.75 7.11 -7.85
C GLU A 366 16.36 8.11 -8.93
N ALA A 367 15.15 8.69 -8.85
CA ALA A 367 14.67 9.71 -9.78
C ALA A 367 15.56 10.96 -9.77
N LEU A 368 15.94 11.44 -8.59
CA LEU A 368 16.84 12.60 -8.43
C LEU A 368 18.23 12.31 -8.99
N ARG A 369 18.78 11.12 -8.74
CA ARG A 369 20.09 10.70 -9.24
C ARG A 369 20.09 10.62 -10.77
N SER A 370 19.06 10.01 -11.34
CA SER A 370 18.85 9.94 -12.79
C SER A 370 18.78 11.33 -13.42
N SER A 371 18.00 12.25 -12.83
CA SER A 371 17.88 13.63 -13.29
C SER A 371 19.21 14.39 -13.17
N ALA A 372 19.93 14.26 -12.05
CA ALA A 372 21.21 14.93 -11.83
C ALA A 372 22.28 14.52 -12.84
N GLN A 373 22.31 13.24 -13.23
CA GLN A 373 23.22 12.71 -14.25
C GLN A 373 22.81 13.14 -15.66
N SER A 374 21.52 13.32 -15.90
CA SER A 374 20.94 13.67 -17.21
C SER A 374 20.96 15.17 -17.50
N ALA A 375 22.08 15.86 -17.21
CA ALA A 375 22.20 17.33 -17.20
C ALA A 375 21.63 18.04 -18.44
N ASN A 376 21.68 17.41 -19.62
CA ASN A 376 21.24 17.99 -20.89
C ASN A 376 19.87 17.48 -21.41
N ALA A 377 19.12 16.73 -20.61
CA ALA A 377 17.94 16.00 -21.11
C ALA A 377 16.58 16.51 -20.61
N SER A 378 16.47 17.38 -19.61
CA SER A 378 15.15 17.78 -19.08
C SER A 378 15.13 19.26 -18.63
N PHE A 379 14.43 19.57 -17.54
CA PHE A 379 14.51 20.87 -16.86
C PHE A 379 15.94 21.25 -16.47
N THR A 380 16.81 20.25 -16.31
CA THR A 380 18.20 20.44 -15.92
C THR A 380 19.02 21.26 -16.91
N SER A 381 18.63 21.25 -18.20
CA SER A 381 19.30 22.06 -19.24
C SER A 381 18.84 23.53 -19.24
N ILE A 382 17.81 23.85 -18.46
CA ILE A 382 17.18 25.19 -18.42
C ILE A 382 17.50 25.88 -17.10
N ILE A 383 17.37 25.16 -15.98
CA ILE A 383 17.66 25.70 -14.66
C ILE A 383 19.18 25.70 -14.44
N PRO A 384 19.81 26.87 -14.21
CA PRO A 384 21.24 26.95 -13.95
C PRO A 384 21.65 26.09 -12.75
N PHE A 385 22.76 25.37 -12.87
CA PHE A 385 23.35 24.54 -11.79
C PHE A 385 22.43 23.46 -11.22
N SER A 386 21.38 23.08 -11.95
CA SER A 386 20.40 22.07 -11.53
C SER A 386 21.03 20.77 -11.06
N SER A 387 22.03 20.23 -11.77
CA SER A 387 22.74 19.01 -11.40
C SER A 387 23.45 19.15 -10.04
N THR A 388 24.12 20.28 -9.79
CA THR A 388 24.77 20.58 -8.51
C THR A 388 23.74 20.73 -7.38
N ILE A 389 22.64 21.43 -7.63
CA ILE A 389 21.55 21.62 -6.66
C ILE A 389 20.90 20.28 -6.31
N LEU A 390 20.62 19.43 -7.29
CA LEU A 390 20.11 18.08 -7.08
C LEU A 390 21.09 17.23 -6.28
N THR A 391 22.40 17.35 -6.53
CA THR A 391 23.44 16.65 -5.76
C THR A 391 23.44 17.09 -4.29
N HIS A 392 23.24 18.38 -4.01
CA HIS A 392 23.07 18.87 -2.64
C HIS A 392 21.81 18.34 -1.97
N ALA A 393 20.68 18.29 -2.70
CA ALA A 393 19.45 17.69 -2.21
C ALA A 393 19.65 16.18 -1.91
N LEU A 394 20.29 15.44 -2.81
CA LEU A 394 20.65 14.02 -2.63
C LEU A 394 21.50 13.80 -1.39
N THR A 395 22.53 14.63 -1.19
CA THR A 395 23.40 14.56 0.00
C THR A 395 22.59 14.72 1.29
N SER A 396 21.56 15.57 1.30
CA SER A 396 20.69 15.72 2.45
C SER A 396 19.84 14.47 2.75
N PHE A 397 19.36 13.77 1.72
CA PHE A 397 18.69 12.48 1.88
C PHE A 397 19.64 11.38 2.38
N GLU A 398 20.87 11.34 1.86
CA GLU A 398 21.90 10.39 2.29
C GLU A 398 22.35 10.63 3.74
N HIS A 399 22.40 11.90 4.17
CA HIS A 399 22.62 12.22 5.58
C HIS A 399 21.48 11.72 6.47
N GLY A 400 20.23 11.94 6.03
CA GLY A 400 19.04 11.41 6.71
C GLY A 400 19.09 9.88 6.88
N LYS A 401 19.53 9.15 5.85
CA LYS A 401 19.68 7.69 5.88
C LYS A 401 20.52 7.18 7.07
N LYS A 402 21.48 7.97 7.58
CA LYS A 402 22.29 7.59 8.75
C LYS A 402 21.48 7.48 10.04
N GLY A 403 20.32 8.13 10.12
CA GLY A 403 19.40 8.09 11.26
C GLY A 403 18.35 6.99 11.16
N ASP A 404 18.36 6.20 10.08
CA ASP A 404 17.39 5.15 9.87
C ASP A 404 17.47 4.04 10.92
N ASN A 405 16.32 3.47 11.23
CA ASN A 405 16.22 2.17 11.89
C ASN A 405 15.21 1.29 11.14
N ASN A 406 14.98 0.07 11.61
CA ASN A 406 14.11 -0.91 10.92
C ASN A 406 12.67 -0.39 10.69
N PHE A 407 12.21 0.62 11.42
CA PHE A 407 10.82 1.07 11.40
C PHE A 407 10.68 2.59 11.33
N VAL A 408 11.75 3.30 10.98
CA VAL A 408 11.72 4.75 10.77
C VAL A 408 12.60 5.08 9.57
N SER A 409 12.03 5.81 8.61
CA SER A 409 12.78 6.40 7.52
C SER A 409 12.96 7.89 7.82
N THR A 410 14.17 8.30 8.16
CA THR A 410 14.44 9.70 8.47
C THR A 410 14.36 10.54 7.20
N SER A 411 13.70 11.70 7.31
CA SER A 411 13.61 12.69 6.24
C SER A 411 14.53 13.89 6.53
N PRO A 412 15.02 14.61 5.50
CA PRO A 412 15.80 15.83 5.71
C PRO A 412 14.99 16.91 6.43
N SER A 413 15.62 17.72 7.29
CA SER A 413 14.93 18.77 8.05
C SER A 413 14.14 19.75 7.18
N TRP A 414 14.63 20.10 6.00
CA TRP A 414 13.92 20.99 5.08
C TRP A 414 12.62 20.39 4.53
N LEU A 415 12.51 19.06 4.46
CA LEU A 415 11.30 18.36 4.04
C LEU A 415 10.32 18.25 5.22
N GLU A 416 10.83 18.11 6.44
CA GLU A 416 10.03 18.23 7.66
C GLU A 416 9.33 19.59 7.73
N ASP A 417 10.10 20.68 7.60
CA ASP A 417 9.61 22.06 7.64
C ASP A 417 8.56 22.36 6.57
N PHE A 418 8.65 21.68 5.42
CA PHE A 418 7.68 21.84 4.33
C PHE A 418 6.30 21.30 4.70
N PHE A 419 6.24 20.21 5.45
CA PHE A 419 5.01 19.50 5.83
C PHE A 419 4.55 19.78 7.28
N THR A 420 5.20 20.68 8.02
CA THR A 420 4.77 21.10 9.37
C THR A 420 3.52 22.00 9.33
N ALA A 421 2.38 21.44 8.92
CA ALA A 421 1.05 22.00 9.22
C ALA A 421 0.49 21.36 10.51
N PRO A 422 -0.40 22.04 11.27
CA PRO A 422 -0.67 21.70 12.68
C PRO A 422 -1.63 20.51 12.93
N THR A 423 -2.01 19.72 11.94
CA THR A 423 -3.26 18.95 12.01
C THR A 423 -3.16 17.43 12.03
N VAL A 424 -1.97 16.82 12.01
CA VAL A 424 -1.85 15.34 12.06
C VAL A 424 -0.72 14.91 13.01
N ASP A 425 -1.03 13.93 13.84
CA ASP A 425 -0.22 13.32 14.90
C ASP A 425 1.28 13.22 14.54
N GLN A 426 2.10 14.09 15.14
CA GLN A 426 3.48 14.37 14.73
C GLN A 426 4.49 13.23 14.96
N LYS A 427 4.09 12.11 15.57
CA LYS A 427 5.03 11.02 15.93
C LYS A 427 5.31 10.00 14.81
N ASN A 428 4.47 9.93 13.77
CA ASN A 428 4.62 9.01 12.63
C ASN A 428 4.40 9.75 11.30
N SER A 429 5.14 10.83 11.05
CA SER A 429 4.85 11.69 9.92
C SER A 429 5.27 11.07 8.58
N ASN A 430 4.29 10.76 7.72
CA ASN A 430 4.43 10.09 6.42
C ASN A 430 5.01 11.03 5.34
N LYS A 431 6.25 11.50 5.50
CA LYS A 431 6.77 12.57 4.63
C LYS A 431 6.96 12.14 3.19
N PHE A 432 7.40 10.90 2.94
CA PHE A 432 7.59 10.42 1.58
C PHE A 432 6.27 10.08 0.91
N GLU A 433 5.29 9.54 1.65
CA GLU A 433 3.92 9.41 1.17
C GLU A 433 3.31 10.76 0.78
N MET A 434 3.42 11.78 1.63
CA MET A 434 2.91 13.12 1.34
C MET A 434 3.60 13.72 0.11
N LEU A 435 4.92 13.55 -0.01
CA LEU A 435 5.68 13.99 -1.17
C LEU A 435 5.19 13.35 -2.49
N VAL A 436 4.87 12.05 -2.48
CA VAL A 436 4.32 11.37 -3.67
C VAL A 436 2.85 11.70 -3.90
N HIS A 437 2.06 11.91 -2.84
CA HIS A 437 0.67 12.36 -2.97
C HIS A 437 0.57 13.71 -3.72
N CYS A 438 1.58 14.58 -3.58
CA CYS A 438 1.67 15.80 -4.38
C CYS A 438 1.72 15.54 -5.90
N LEU A 439 2.21 14.39 -6.39
CA LEU A 439 2.22 14.08 -7.83
C LEU A 439 0.82 13.98 -8.41
N SER A 440 -0.12 13.37 -7.69
CA SER A 440 -1.52 13.29 -8.12
C SER A 440 -2.15 14.67 -8.23
N GLN A 441 -1.87 15.54 -7.26
CA GLN A 441 -2.33 16.93 -7.27
C GLN A 441 -1.68 17.76 -8.38
N LEU A 442 -0.39 17.56 -8.64
CA LEU A 442 0.33 18.21 -9.77
C LEU A 442 -0.28 17.83 -11.12
N LYS A 443 -0.86 16.63 -11.25
CA LYS A 443 -1.57 16.19 -12.46
C LYS A 443 -3.05 16.52 -12.48
N GLY A 444 -3.58 17.21 -11.46
CA GLY A 444 -5.00 17.55 -11.37
C GLY A 444 -5.92 16.34 -11.16
N ASN A 445 -5.39 15.24 -10.64
CA ASN A 445 -6.19 14.09 -10.23
C ASN A 445 -6.71 14.28 -8.80
N SER A 446 -7.74 13.52 -8.40
CA SER A 446 -8.20 13.49 -7.01
C SER A 446 -7.10 12.97 -6.07
N SER A 447 -7.20 13.32 -4.78
CA SER A 447 -6.29 12.84 -3.73
C SER A 447 -6.21 11.32 -3.64
N ASP A 448 -7.27 10.63 -4.04
CA ASP A 448 -7.39 9.18 -3.86
C ASP A 448 -6.65 8.39 -4.95
N TYR A 449 -6.35 9.03 -6.09
CA TYR A 449 -5.59 8.43 -7.17
C TYR A 449 -4.09 8.43 -6.86
N TYR A 450 -3.38 7.35 -7.18
CA TYR A 450 -1.95 7.25 -6.97
C TYR A 450 -1.14 7.38 -8.27
N GLU A 451 -0.31 8.41 -8.33
CA GLU A 451 0.66 8.60 -9.41
C GLU A 451 2.01 7.96 -9.07
N PRO A 452 2.44 6.91 -9.78
CA PRO A 452 3.67 6.20 -9.45
C PRO A 452 4.91 7.03 -9.83
N VAL A 453 5.89 7.07 -8.93
CA VAL A 453 7.17 7.75 -9.09
C VAL A 453 7.93 7.23 -10.31
N ILE A 454 7.87 5.91 -10.58
CA ILE A 454 8.60 5.30 -11.71
C ILE A 454 8.21 5.91 -13.07
N ASN A 455 6.95 6.32 -13.23
CA ASN A 455 6.44 6.95 -14.44
C ASN A 455 6.60 8.49 -14.45
N ASN A 456 6.97 9.08 -13.30
CA ASN A 456 6.96 10.52 -13.06
C ASN A 456 8.32 11.04 -12.53
N GLN A 457 9.42 10.36 -12.86
CA GLN A 457 10.75 10.65 -12.31
C GLN A 457 11.22 12.09 -12.54
N ALA A 458 10.97 12.64 -13.74
CA ALA A 458 11.33 14.02 -14.05
C ALA A 458 10.48 15.01 -13.24
N LEU A 459 9.15 14.80 -13.19
CA LEU A 459 8.22 15.65 -12.47
C LEU A 459 8.52 15.70 -10.97
N ILE A 460 8.75 14.54 -10.34
CA ILE A 460 9.12 14.51 -8.92
C ILE A 460 10.47 15.20 -8.67
N SER A 461 11.42 15.07 -9.60
CA SER A 461 12.73 15.72 -9.47
C SER A 461 12.64 17.24 -9.58
N GLU A 462 11.80 17.75 -10.49
CA GLU A 462 11.49 19.18 -10.60
C GLU A 462 10.83 19.71 -9.33
N PHE A 463 9.85 18.97 -8.81
CA PHE A 463 9.15 19.36 -7.60
C PHE A 463 10.09 19.39 -6.39
N VAL A 464 10.89 18.34 -6.20
CA VAL A 464 11.88 18.27 -5.11
C VAL A 464 12.93 19.38 -5.23
N LEU A 465 13.42 19.68 -6.44
CA LEU A 465 14.34 20.79 -6.66
C LEU A 465 13.71 22.13 -6.24
N LEU A 466 12.46 22.37 -6.62
CA LEU A 466 11.75 23.60 -6.29
C LEU A 466 11.58 23.78 -4.77
N ILE A 467 11.08 22.76 -4.07
CA ILE A 467 10.89 22.84 -2.62
C ILE A 467 12.25 22.95 -1.88
N PHE A 468 13.30 22.30 -2.39
CA PHE A 468 14.65 22.41 -1.82
C PHE A 468 15.25 23.81 -1.98
N LEU A 469 15.04 24.47 -3.12
CA LEU A 469 15.46 25.85 -3.35
C LEU A 469 14.67 26.85 -2.51
N LEU A 470 13.39 26.58 -2.28
CA LEU A 470 12.49 27.44 -1.51
C LEU A 470 12.41 27.07 -0.02
N ARG A 471 13.26 26.15 0.46
CA ARG A 471 13.27 25.68 1.86
C ARG A 471 13.25 26.83 2.87
N GLY A 472 12.39 26.73 3.88
CA GLY A 472 12.15 27.78 4.89
C GLY A 472 11.22 28.92 4.44
N TYR A 473 10.89 29.01 3.15
CA TYR A 473 10.01 30.03 2.59
C TYR A 473 8.67 29.49 2.09
N VAL A 474 8.52 28.18 1.91
CA VAL A 474 7.29 27.54 1.43
C VAL A 474 6.64 26.65 2.47
N SER A 475 5.30 26.60 2.45
CA SER A 475 4.48 25.64 3.17
C SER A 475 3.25 25.26 2.35
N THR A 476 2.74 24.05 2.51
CA THR A 476 1.48 23.60 1.89
C THR A 476 0.27 23.96 2.76
N GLU A 477 -0.84 24.40 2.14
CA GLU A 477 -2.17 24.48 2.78
C GLU A 477 -3.17 23.64 1.97
N ASN A 478 -4.22 23.12 2.64
CA ASN A 478 -5.21 22.22 2.03
C ASN A 478 -6.32 22.94 1.24
N ASP A 479 -6.34 24.27 1.21
CA ASP A 479 -7.47 25.08 0.72
C ASP A 479 -7.32 25.61 -0.73
N GLY A 480 -6.46 24.96 -1.53
CA GLY A 480 -6.23 25.35 -2.92
C GLY A 480 -7.32 24.88 -3.89
N ASP A 481 -7.56 25.66 -4.95
CA ASP A 481 -8.42 25.26 -6.07
C ASP A 481 -7.81 24.05 -6.81
N PRO A 482 -8.41 22.85 -6.73
CA PRO A 482 -7.85 21.64 -7.32
C PRO A 482 -7.75 21.71 -8.85
N GLU A 483 -8.51 22.58 -9.53
CA GLU A 483 -8.39 22.79 -10.97
C GLU A 483 -7.10 23.53 -11.34
N ARG A 484 -6.50 24.26 -10.39
CA ARG A 484 -5.25 25.01 -10.57
C ARG A 484 -4.01 24.19 -10.19
N GLY A 485 -4.17 23.03 -9.58
CA GLY A 485 -3.11 22.12 -9.16
C GLY A 485 -2.69 22.30 -7.69
N LEU A 486 -1.42 22.04 -7.38
CA LEU A 486 -0.89 22.11 -6.01
C LEU A 486 -0.60 23.56 -5.60
N LEU A 487 -1.21 24.04 -4.52
CA LEU A 487 -0.98 25.37 -3.96
C LEU A 487 0.16 25.36 -2.92
N LEU A 488 1.14 26.24 -3.11
CA LEU A 488 2.20 26.56 -2.16
C LEU A 488 2.08 28.01 -1.68
N ASN A 489 2.13 28.19 -0.36
CA ASN A 489 2.25 29.52 0.25
C ASN A 489 3.71 29.91 0.39
N VAL A 490 4.09 31.05 -0.18
CA VAL A 490 5.46 31.55 -0.19
C VAL A 490 5.55 32.81 0.69
N LYS A 491 6.47 32.79 1.66
CA LYS A 491 6.79 33.96 2.50
C LYS A 491 7.52 35.02 1.66
N SER A 492 6.89 36.17 1.44
CA SER A 492 7.50 37.33 0.77
C SER A 492 8.18 38.27 1.76
N LYS A 493 9.12 39.09 1.26
CA LYS A 493 9.87 40.12 2.02
C LYS A 493 8.96 41.13 2.73
N ASN A 494 7.75 41.35 2.24
CA ASN A 494 6.81 42.36 2.78
C ASN A 494 5.80 41.78 3.79
N SER A 495 6.03 40.57 4.33
CA SER A 495 5.11 39.86 5.24
C SER A 495 3.74 39.49 4.62
N VAL A 496 3.53 39.77 3.34
CA VAL A 496 2.35 39.33 2.57
C VAL A 496 2.62 37.93 2.03
N ARG A 497 1.76 36.95 2.35
CA ARG A 497 1.85 35.61 1.76
C ARG A 497 1.52 35.68 0.27
N LYS A 498 2.34 35.05 -0.56
CA LYS A 498 2.09 34.88 -2.00
C LYS A 498 1.71 33.45 -2.29
N GLU A 499 0.77 33.27 -3.20
CA GLU A 499 0.31 31.97 -3.66
C GLU A 499 1.04 31.58 -4.95
N LEU A 500 1.64 30.39 -4.93
CA LEU A 500 2.25 29.74 -6.09
C LEU A 500 1.48 28.45 -6.37
N TYR A 501 0.91 28.34 -7.55
CA TYR A 501 0.24 27.14 -8.02
C TYR A 501 1.19 26.33 -8.90
N LEU A 502 1.22 25.01 -8.72
CA LEU A 502 2.06 24.08 -9.48
C LEU A 502 1.19 23.08 -10.24
N ASN A 503 1.48 22.85 -11.52
CA ASN A 503 0.70 21.93 -12.36
C ASN A 503 1.58 21.31 -13.46
N ASP A 504 1.27 20.09 -13.89
CA ASP A 504 1.86 19.40 -15.04
C ASP A 504 1.01 19.56 -16.32
N LEU A 505 -0.31 19.74 -16.17
CA LEU A 505 -1.27 19.84 -17.28
C LEU A 505 -1.65 21.30 -17.63
N PRO A 506 -2.12 21.55 -18.87
CA PRO A 506 -2.79 22.82 -19.19
C PRO A 506 -4.11 22.93 -18.42
N ILE A 507 -4.34 24.10 -17.82
CA ILE A 507 -5.58 24.44 -17.10
C ILE A 507 -6.76 24.19 -18.04
N LYS A 508 -7.74 23.40 -17.59
CA LYS A 508 -9.04 23.30 -18.27
C LYS A 508 -9.80 24.58 -17.92
N SER A 509 -9.93 25.51 -18.86
CA SER A 509 -10.72 26.74 -18.64
C SER A 509 -12.21 26.39 -18.59
N THR A 510 -12.73 26.07 -17.42
CA THR A 510 -14.14 25.81 -17.17
C THR A 510 -14.85 27.13 -16.88
N GLY A 511 -15.53 27.67 -17.89
CA GLY A 511 -16.70 28.55 -17.71
C GLY A 511 -16.51 29.95 -17.08
N MET A 512 -15.29 30.49 -16.95
CA MET A 512 -15.09 31.80 -16.31
C MET A 512 -15.03 32.97 -17.30
N GLU A 513 -15.83 34.02 -17.06
CA GLU A 513 -15.87 35.24 -17.88
C GLU A 513 -14.54 36.01 -17.84
N ARG A 514 -13.96 36.28 -19.03
CA ARG A 514 -12.70 37.03 -19.18
C ARG A 514 -12.91 38.53 -18.96
N ALA A 515 -12.11 39.16 -18.10
CA ALA A 515 -12.19 40.60 -17.81
C ALA A 515 -11.06 41.43 -18.45
N ASN A 516 -11.37 42.64 -18.94
CA ASN A 516 -10.43 43.51 -19.68
C ASN A 516 -9.60 44.49 -18.83
N LYS A 517 -9.80 44.58 -17.50
CA LYS A 517 -9.08 45.53 -16.60
C LYS A 517 -7.90 44.88 -15.86
N LEU A 518 -6.88 45.67 -15.51
CA LEU A 518 -5.55 45.26 -14.98
C LEU A 518 -5.43 45.27 -13.44
N MET A 519 -6.54 45.41 -12.70
CA MET A 519 -6.50 45.51 -11.24
C MET A 519 -7.01 44.20 -10.59
N GLY A 520 -6.18 43.59 -9.73
CA GLY A 520 -6.49 42.34 -9.04
C GLY A 520 -5.26 41.67 -8.40
N ASN A 521 -5.46 40.67 -7.53
CA ASN A 521 -4.37 39.85 -7.02
C ASN A 521 -3.75 39.05 -8.18
N THR A 522 -2.42 39.03 -8.26
CA THR A 522 -1.70 38.32 -9.31
C THR A 522 -1.09 37.05 -8.76
N HIS A 523 -1.37 35.92 -9.41
CA HIS A 523 -0.92 34.59 -9.01
C HIS A 523 -0.05 33.98 -10.12
N LEU A 524 0.98 33.25 -9.72
CA LEU A 524 1.83 32.48 -10.64
C LEU A 524 1.37 31.02 -10.65
N ILE A 525 1.13 30.48 -11.84
CA ILE A 525 1.10 29.05 -12.11
C ILE A 525 2.42 28.67 -12.76
N LEU A 526 3.21 27.84 -12.08
CA LEU A 526 4.45 27.27 -12.62
C LEU A 526 4.17 25.87 -13.16
N LYS A 527 4.36 25.70 -14.46
CA LYS A 527 4.25 24.40 -15.14
C LYS A 527 5.52 23.58 -14.96
N LEU A 528 5.38 22.42 -14.32
CA LEU A 528 6.44 21.43 -14.16
C LEU A 528 6.29 20.33 -15.24
N GLY A 529 7.32 19.51 -15.46
CA GLY A 529 7.29 18.35 -16.36
C GLY A 529 7.42 18.66 -17.85
N LEU A 530 7.20 19.91 -18.27
CA LEU A 530 7.14 20.33 -19.68
C LEU A 530 8.42 21.01 -20.21
N ALA A 531 9.58 20.79 -19.59
CA ALA A 531 10.84 21.47 -19.92
C ALA A 531 11.17 21.52 -21.43
N ARG A 532 10.80 20.49 -22.20
CA ARG A 532 11.06 20.42 -23.65
C ARG A 532 9.97 21.03 -24.53
N ILE A 533 8.73 21.14 -24.05
CA ILE A 533 7.60 21.61 -24.86
C ILE A 533 7.64 23.15 -24.97
N HIS A 534 7.50 23.67 -26.18
CA HIS A 534 7.35 25.11 -26.43
C HIS A 534 5.95 25.56 -25.98
N SER A 535 5.75 25.68 -24.68
CA SER A 535 4.55 26.34 -24.15
C SER A 535 4.74 27.85 -24.24
N ILE A 536 3.79 28.56 -24.85
CA ILE A 536 3.74 30.02 -24.85
C ILE A 536 3.35 30.49 -23.43
N PRO A 537 3.98 31.55 -22.87
CA PRO A 537 3.53 32.08 -21.58
C PRO A 537 2.09 32.59 -21.73
N ASN A 538 1.23 32.31 -20.75
CA ASN A 538 -0.19 32.66 -20.80
C ASN A 538 -0.55 33.63 -19.67
N MET A 539 -1.48 34.55 -19.95
CA MET A 539 -2.06 35.45 -18.95
C MET A 539 -3.58 35.39 -19.06
N GLU A 540 -4.23 34.96 -17.99
CA GLU A 540 -5.68 34.88 -17.88
C GLU A 540 -6.17 35.84 -16.79
N ARG A 541 -7.36 36.41 -17.00
CA ARG A 541 -8.00 37.31 -16.05
C ARG A 541 -9.35 36.75 -15.70
N ILE A 542 -9.50 36.41 -14.42
CA ILE A 542 -10.67 35.76 -13.88
C ILE A 542 -11.46 36.76 -13.05
N LYS A 543 -12.78 36.73 -13.24
CA LYS A 543 -13.74 37.48 -12.45
C LYS A 543 -14.50 36.50 -11.55
N ASN A 544 -14.20 36.54 -10.26
CA ASN A 544 -14.88 35.75 -9.25
C ASN A 544 -16.02 36.59 -8.65
N VAL A 545 -17.25 36.08 -8.71
CA VAL A 545 -18.42 36.73 -8.10
C VAL A 545 -18.79 35.96 -6.85
N ASN A 546 -18.70 36.59 -5.68
CA ASN A 546 -19.17 35.97 -4.46
C ASN A 546 -20.70 36.00 -4.42
N ASN A 547 -21.34 34.84 -4.62
CA ASN A 547 -22.80 34.71 -4.70
C ASN A 547 -23.53 35.12 -3.41
N LYS A 548 -22.85 35.22 -2.26
CA LYS A 548 -23.45 35.62 -0.98
C LYS A 548 -23.36 37.12 -0.71
N THR A 549 -22.32 37.79 -1.18
CA THR A 549 -22.06 39.22 -0.90
C THR A 549 -22.18 40.11 -2.14
N GLY A 550 -22.29 39.53 -3.34
CA GLY A 550 -22.26 40.25 -4.61
C GLY A 550 -20.90 40.89 -4.94
N SER A 551 -19.87 40.67 -4.12
CA SER A 551 -18.55 41.27 -4.31
C SER A 551 -17.81 40.59 -5.46
N ILE A 552 -17.21 41.39 -6.34
CA ILE A 552 -16.42 40.92 -7.47
C ILE A 552 -14.94 41.00 -7.09
N THR A 553 -14.25 39.86 -7.08
CA THR A 553 -12.79 39.81 -7.02
C THR A 553 -12.23 39.55 -8.42
N LEU A 554 -11.22 40.33 -8.79
CA LEU A 554 -10.49 40.15 -10.03
C LEU A 554 -9.15 39.49 -9.71
N GLU A 555 -8.82 38.42 -10.42
CA GLU A 555 -7.57 37.69 -10.30
C GLU A 555 -6.87 37.69 -11.65
N THR A 556 -5.57 37.97 -11.66
CA THR A 556 -4.72 37.78 -12.84
C THR A 556 -3.86 36.56 -12.62
N ILE A 557 -4.02 35.57 -13.48
CA ILE A 557 -3.27 34.31 -13.44
C ILE A 557 -2.24 34.34 -14.54
N ILE A 558 -0.98 34.12 -14.18
CA ILE A 558 0.13 34.07 -15.12
C ILE A 558 0.70 32.67 -15.11
N THR A 559 0.73 32.04 -16.27
CA THR A 559 1.27 30.69 -16.43
C THR A 559 2.63 30.74 -17.10
N LEU A 560 3.67 30.29 -16.38
CA LEU A 560 5.06 30.24 -16.84
C LEU A 560 5.61 28.81 -16.73
N ASN A 561 6.77 28.58 -17.37
CA ASN A 561 7.57 27.36 -17.25
C ASN A 561 9.03 27.78 -16.93
N TRP A 562 9.92 26.81 -16.75
CA TRP A 562 11.33 27.10 -16.46
C TRP A 562 12.03 27.97 -17.51
N LYS A 563 11.71 27.79 -18.81
CA LYS A 563 12.32 28.58 -19.89
C LYS A 563 11.95 30.05 -19.74
N HIS A 564 10.71 30.38 -19.43
CA HIS A 564 10.27 31.77 -19.28
C HIS A 564 10.96 32.50 -18.13
N ILE A 565 11.41 31.76 -17.11
CA ILE A 565 12.09 32.32 -15.95
C ILE A 565 13.59 32.51 -16.21
N PHE A 566 14.25 31.54 -16.87
CA PHE A 566 15.72 31.50 -16.96
C PHE A 566 16.35 31.86 -18.33
N THR A 567 15.57 32.13 -19.39
CA THR A 567 16.13 32.30 -20.76
C THR A 567 16.89 33.61 -21.05
N SER A 568 17.02 34.56 -20.11
CA SER A 568 17.56 35.89 -20.45
C SER A 568 18.34 36.65 -19.37
N LYS A 569 18.66 36.05 -18.22
CA LYS A 569 19.40 36.73 -17.14
C LYS A 569 20.81 36.14 -17.00
N SER A 570 21.82 37.02 -16.91
CA SER A 570 23.17 36.64 -16.48
C SER A 570 23.13 36.14 -15.04
N TYR A 571 23.72 34.98 -14.80
CA TYR A 571 23.66 34.30 -13.51
C TYR A 571 24.98 34.43 -12.75
N GLU A 572 24.90 34.82 -11.47
CA GLU A 572 26.08 34.96 -10.59
C GLU A 572 26.73 33.63 -10.19
N GLY A 573 26.13 32.51 -10.59
CA GLY A 573 26.80 31.21 -10.53
C GLY A 573 26.51 30.35 -9.30
N ASN A 574 25.57 30.73 -8.43
CA ASN A 574 25.31 30.04 -7.16
C ASN A 574 23.82 29.66 -6.95
N MET A 575 23.57 28.77 -5.99
CA MET A 575 22.22 28.28 -5.65
C MET A 575 21.30 29.41 -5.17
N GLU A 576 21.81 30.37 -4.40
CA GLU A 576 21.04 31.49 -3.86
C GLU A 576 20.46 32.36 -4.97
N SER A 577 21.23 32.62 -6.03
CA SER A 577 20.77 33.38 -7.19
C SER A 577 19.66 32.67 -7.96
N VAL A 578 19.65 31.33 -7.97
CA VAL A 578 18.58 30.52 -8.59
C VAL A 578 17.30 30.66 -7.78
N ALA A 579 17.40 30.50 -6.46
CA ALA A 579 16.28 30.68 -5.55
C ALA A 579 15.71 32.11 -5.57
N ALA A 580 16.58 33.13 -5.60
CA ALA A 580 16.18 34.54 -5.65
C ALA A 580 15.38 34.87 -6.92
N THR A 581 15.78 34.33 -8.08
CA THR A 581 15.06 34.54 -9.34
C THR A 581 13.70 33.85 -9.36
N ILE A 582 13.58 32.64 -8.77
CA ILE A 582 12.28 31.98 -8.61
C ILE A 582 11.37 32.83 -7.72
N LYS A 583 11.89 33.36 -6.61
CA LYS A 583 11.12 34.27 -5.72
C LYS A 583 10.69 35.55 -6.42
N ASP A 584 11.58 36.17 -7.18
CA ASP A 584 11.26 37.35 -8.00
C ASP A 584 10.15 37.04 -9.02
N ALA A 585 10.18 35.85 -9.64
CA ALA A 585 9.11 35.40 -10.54
C ALA A 585 7.76 35.20 -9.82
N ILE A 586 7.76 34.70 -8.58
CA ILE A 586 6.56 34.55 -7.75
C ILE A 586 6.02 35.92 -7.31
N GLU A 587 6.90 36.86 -6.95
CA GLU A 587 6.51 38.19 -6.49
C GLU A 587 6.02 39.08 -7.64
N SER A 588 6.62 38.96 -8.82
CA SER A 588 6.37 39.80 -10.00
C SER A 588 6.20 39.00 -11.30
N PRO A 589 5.22 38.08 -11.41
CA PRO A 589 5.09 37.19 -12.56
C PRO A 589 4.77 37.92 -13.89
N THR A 590 4.17 39.11 -13.82
CA THR A 590 3.91 39.98 -14.99
C THR A 590 5.18 40.38 -15.71
N ASN A 591 6.25 40.69 -14.96
CA ASN A 591 7.54 41.09 -15.54
C ASN A 591 8.11 39.98 -16.42
N TYR A 592 8.02 38.74 -15.94
CA TYR A 592 8.46 37.56 -16.68
C TYR A 592 7.57 37.29 -17.89
N TYR A 593 6.24 37.39 -17.75
CA TYR A 593 5.33 37.27 -18.90
C TYR A 593 5.67 38.25 -20.03
N PHE A 594 5.79 39.55 -19.72
CA PHE A 594 6.05 40.58 -20.73
C PHE A 594 7.46 40.47 -21.33
N SER A 595 8.47 40.07 -20.55
CA SER A 595 9.84 39.86 -21.08
C SER A 595 9.91 38.76 -22.16
N ASN A 596 8.97 37.83 -22.15
CA ASN A 596 8.87 36.74 -23.11
C ASN A 596 7.99 37.07 -24.33
N GLN A 597 7.38 38.27 -24.42
CA GLN A 597 6.55 38.65 -25.56
C GLN A 597 7.40 39.06 -26.78
N PRO A 598 7.20 38.42 -27.96
CA PRO A 598 7.97 38.72 -29.18
C PRO A 598 7.88 40.17 -29.63
N SER A 599 6.74 40.83 -29.38
CA SER A 599 6.44 42.21 -29.78
C SER A 599 7.28 43.25 -29.02
N ILE A 600 7.73 42.96 -27.80
CA ILE A 600 8.58 43.84 -27.01
C ILE A 600 10.04 43.68 -27.41
N LYS A 601 10.49 42.45 -27.73
CA LYS A 601 11.86 42.18 -28.23
C LYS A 601 12.12 42.78 -29.63
N LYS A 602 11.07 43.05 -30.43
CA LYS A 602 11.18 43.71 -31.75
C LYS A 602 11.29 45.24 -31.69
N ARG A 603 11.12 45.89 -30.53
CA ARG A 603 11.36 47.34 -30.39
C ARG A 603 12.84 47.62 -30.12
N THR A 604 13.69 47.31 -31.08
CA THR A 604 15.12 47.72 -31.09
C THR A 604 15.31 49.24 -31.17
N PHE A 605 14.27 50.00 -31.50
CA PHE A 605 14.32 51.48 -31.63
C PHE A 605 14.31 52.27 -30.31
N LEU A 606 14.33 51.63 -29.14
CA LEU A 606 14.28 52.31 -27.83
C LEU A 606 15.47 51.99 -26.91
N ARG A 607 16.53 51.34 -27.42
CA ARG A 607 17.67 50.90 -26.58
C ARG A 607 18.90 51.82 -26.59
N GLU A 608 18.89 52.94 -27.29
CA GLU A 608 20.00 53.90 -27.25
C GLU A 608 19.48 55.33 -27.15
N ILE A 609 19.22 55.81 -25.93
CA ILE A 609 19.54 57.18 -25.49
C ILE A 609 19.75 57.11 -23.98
N ASN A 610 20.99 56.89 -23.55
CA ASN A 610 21.62 57.37 -22.31
C ASN A 610 22.95 56.63 -22.15
N ALA A 611 23.93 57.08 -22.94
CA ALA A 611 25.35 57.00 -22.64
C ALA A 611 25.85 58.45 -22.52
#